data_AF-A0A9X4C2C2-F1
#
_entry.id   AF-A0A9X4C2C2-F1
#
_cell.length_a   1.000
_cell.length_b   1.000
_cell.length_c   1.000
_cell.angle_alpha   90.00
_cell.angle_beta   90.00
_cell.angle_gamma   90.00
#
_symmetry.space_group_name_H-M   'P 1'
#
loop_
_entity.id
_entity.type
_entity.pdbx_description
1 polymer ?
#
loop_
_entity_poly.entity_id
_entity_poly.type
_entity_poly.pdbx_seq_one_letter_code
_entity_poly.pdbx_strand_id
1 'polypeptide(L)'
;MSSDLWSFSLATYARPGVEDACLQLQTAGVNVCLLLCGLWLEQRGASCDEQRAGQLQALTGPWDIEVVQPLRTLRMQWKARALDDGVLKGMREQVKALELEAERTLLSRLEGIAQVWGRSGAGSIGWLEALAGSAANLNRDALQVLRVAAIST
;
A
#
# COMPACT_ATOMS: atom_id res chain seq x y z
N MET A 1 -8.76 -9.93 17.24
CA MET A 1 -8.02 -8.68 17.53
C MET A 1 -8.25 -7.78 16.34
N SER A 2 -8.92 -6.63 16.49
CA SER A 2 -9.09 -5.69 15.37
C SER A 2 -7.71 -5.10 15.06
N SER A 3 -6.96 -5.75 14.19
CA SER A 3 -5.67 -5.25 13.74
C SER A 3 -5.94 -3.93 13.02
N ASP A 4 -5.39 -2.85 13.58
CA ASP A 4 -5.26 -1.59 12.87
C ASP A 4 -4.63 -1.83 11.48
N LEU A 5 -4.86 -0.89 10.56
CA LEU A 5 -4.42 -1.09 9.18
C LEU A 5 -2.89 -1.30 9.09
N TRP A 6 -2.14 -0.72 10.03
CA TRP A 6 -0.70 -0.92 10.13
C TRP A 6 -0.30 -2.35 10.46
N SER A 7 -0.86 -2.93 11.53
CA SER A 7 -0.57 -4.30 11.96
C SER A 7 -1.03 -5.31 10.90
N PHE A 8 -2.17 -5.05 10.26
CA PHE A 8 -2.62 -5.83 9.11
C PHE A 8 -1.61 -5.76 7.95
N SER A 9 -1.12 -4.56 7.63
CA SER A 9 -0.15 -4.34 6.56
C SER A 9 1.15 -5.10 6.82
N LEU A 10 1.67 -5.04 8.05
CA LEU A 10 2.87 -5.80 8.44
C LEU A 10 2.66 -7.31 8.37
N ALA A 11 1.54 -7.81 8.89
CA ALA A 11 1.21 -9.23 8.87
C ALA A 11 1.02 -9.74 7.42
N THR A 12 0.45 -8.92 6.55
CA THR A 12 0.27 -9.25 5.13
C THR A 12 1.61 -9.26 4.41
N TYR A 13 2.45 -8.24 4.63
CA TYR A 13 3.75 -8.12 3.98
C TYR A 13 4.73 -9.23 4.36
N ALA A 14 4.62 -9.78 5.58
CA ALA A 14 5.45 -10.90 6.04
C ALA A 14 5.15 -12.24 5.33
N ARG A 15 4.11 -12.31 4.49
CA ARG A 15 3.70 -13.56 3.83
C ARG A 15 4.52 -13.83 2.57
N PRO A 16 4.78 -15.11 2.24
CA PRO A 16 5.51 -15.47 1.03
C PRO A 16 4.88 -14.89 -0.24
N GLY A 17 5.70 -14.31 -1.11
CA GLY A 17 5.29 -13.76 -2.41
C GLY A 17 4.65 -12.38 -2.37
N VAL A 18 4.31 -11.84 -1.19
CA VAL A 18 3.70 -10.50 -1.08
C VAL A 18 4.69 -9.39 -1.42
N GLU A 19 5.94 -9.49 -0.96
CA GLU A 19 6.98 -8.51 -1.30
C GLU A 19 7.15 -8.39 -2.83
N ASP A 20 7.28 -9.52 -3.53
CA ASP A 20 7.44 -9.55 -4.98
C ASP A 20 6.20 -8.99 -5.71
N ALA A 21 4.99 -9.37 -5.27
CA ALA A 21 3.75 -8.85 -5.84
C ALA A 21 3.63 -7.32 -5.66
N CYS A 22 3.93 -6.82 -4.46
CA CYS A 22 3.96 -5.38 -4.17
C CYS A 22 4.97 -4.65 -5.05
N LEU A 23 6.15 -5.22 -5.28
CA LEU A 23 7.19 -4.61 -6.11
C LEU A 23 6.77 -4.54 -7.60
N GLN A 24 6.12 -5.58 -8.11
CA GLN A 24 5.57 -5.58 -9.47
C GLN A 24 4.53 -4.49 -9.63
N LEU A 25 3.58 -4.40 -8.69
CA LEU A 25 2.52 -3.38 -8.69
C LEU A 25 3.07 -1.97 -8.52
N GLN A 26 4.09 -1.79 -7.69
CA GLN A 26 4.79 -0.52 -7.52
C GLN A 26 5.48 -0.08 -8.82
N THR A 27 6.08 -1.03 -9.56
CA THR A 27 6.69 -0.76 -10.86
C THR A 27 5.64 -0.34 -11.90
N ALA A 28 4.41 -0.84 -11.77
CA ALA A 28 3.26 -0.41 -12.55
C ALA A 28 2.64 0.93 -12.10
N GLY A 29 3.25 1.61 -11.12
CA GLY A 29 2.81 2.91 -10.59
C GLY A 29 1.69 2.82 -9.56
N VAL A 30 1.38 1.62 -9.04
CA VAL A 30 0.34 1.44 -8.04
C VAL A 30 0.90 1.69 -6.64
N ASN A 31 0.16 2.42 -5.82
CA ASN A 31 0.53 2.67 -4.44
C ASN A 31 0.24 1.45 -3.55
N VAL A 32 1.28 0.86 -2.97
CA VAL A 32 1.17 -0.35 -2.13
C VAL A 32 0.36 -0.10 -0.85
N CYS A 33 0.50 1.06 -0.19
CA CYS A 33 -0.29 1.39 1.00
C CYS A 33 -1.78 1.45 0.70
N LEU A 34 -2.14 1.99 -0.47
CA LEU A 34 -3.52 2.04 -0.94
C LEU A 34 -4.09 0.63 -1.18
N LEU A 35 -3.31 -0.27 -1.80
CA LEU A 35 -3.74 -1.66 -2.00
C LEU A 35 -3.91 -2.43 -0.69
N LEU A 36 -2.99 -2.26 0.26
CA LEU A 36 -3.09 -2.87 1.59
C LEU A 36 -4.34 -2.38 2.33
N CYS A 37 -4.69 -1.09 2.20
CA CYS A 37 -5.97 -0.56 2.68
C CYS A 37 -7.17 -1.26 2.01
N GLY A 38 -7.12 -1.43 0.68
CA GLY A 38 -8.16 -2.16 -0.06
C GLY A 38 -8.36 -3.60 0.44
N LEU A 39 -7.28 -4.34 0.65
CA LEU A 39 -7.34 -5.72 1.20
C LEU A 39 -7.95 -5.75 2.61
N TRP A 40 -7.55 -4.82 3.46
CA TRP A 40 -8.09 -4.69 4.81
C TRP A 40 -9.58 -4.39 4.80
N LEU A 41 -10.05 -3.58 3.85
CA LEU A 41 -11.47 -3.28 3.64
C LEU A 41 -12.24 -4.48 3.08
N GLU A 42 -11.65 -5.24 2.15
CA GLU A 42 -12.21 -6.53 1.69
C GLU A 42 -12.38 -7.50 2.87
N GLN A 43 -11.38 -7.64 3.74
CA GLN A 43 -11.42 -8.54 4.91
C GLN A 43 -12.49 -8.10 5.93
N ARG A 44 -12.68 -6.80 6.12
CA ARG A 44 -13.75 -6.24 6.98
C ARG A 44 -15.14 -6.35 6.34
N GLY A 45 -15.22 -6.68 5.05
CA GLY A 45 -16.45 -6.71 4.28
C GLY A 45 -17.02 -5.32 4.00
N ALA A 46 -16.19 -4.28 4.03
CA ALA A 46 -16.63 -2.94 3.68
C ALA A 46 -16.92 -2.89 2.18
N SER A 47 -18.09 -2.38 1.78
CA SER A 47 -18.44 -2.31 0.36
C SER A 47 -17.60 -1.27 -0.37
N CYS A 48 -17.09 -1.65 -1.53
CA CYS A 48 -16.44 -0.73 -2.45
C CYS A 48 -17.50 -0.07 -3.34
N ASP A 49 -17.42 1.26 -3.46
CA ASP A 49 -18.10 2.05 -4.48
C ASP A 49 -17.11 3.07 -5.06
N GLU A 50 -17.44 3.65 -6.22
CA GLU A 50 -16.57 4.60 -6.91
C GLU A 50 -16.26 5.84 -6.06
N GLN A 51 -17.22 6.29 -5.23
CA GLN A 51 -17.05 7.45 -4.36
C GLN A 51 -15.99 7.18 -3.29
N ARG A 52 -16.07 6.05 -2.59
CA ARG A 52 -15.14 5.65 -1.54
C ARG A 52 -13.76 5.37 -2.12
N ALA A 53 -13.68 4.69 -3.27
CA ALA A 53 -12.41 4.48 -3.98
C ALA A 53 -11.76 5.82 -4.36
N GLY A 54 -12.54 6.77 -4.89
CA GLY A 54 -12.09 8.12 -5.20
C GLY A 54 -11.62 8.88 -3.95
N GLN A 55 -12.27 8.71 -2.79
CA GLN A 55 -11.83 9.32 -1.53
C GLN A 55 -10.46 8.80 -1.08
N LEU A 56 -10.22 7.47 -1.16
CA LEU A 56 -8.91 6.90 -0.83
C LEU A 56 -7.82 7.38 -1.79
N GLN A 57 -8.11 7.43 -3.10
CA GLN A 57 -7.18 7.91 -4.13
C GLN A 57 -6.83 9.39 -3.94
N ALA A 58 -7.83 10.25 -3.69
CA ALA A 58 -7.63 11.68 -3.46
C ALA A 58 -6.81 11.96 -2.19
N LEU A 59 -6.98 11.16 -1.14
CA LEU A 59 -6.16 11.25 0.07
C LEU A 59 -4.71 10.79 -0.17
N THR A 60 -4.53 9.76 -1.00
CA THR A 60 -3.23 9.13 -1.25
C THR A 60 -2.36 9.95 -2.19
N GLY A 61 -2.92 10.46 -3.29
CA GLY A 61 -2.18 11.05 -4.40
C GLY A 61 -1.17 12.13 -3.98
N PRO A 62 -1.61 13.22 -3.32
CA PRO A 62 -0.69 14.30 -2.92
C PRO A 62 0.42 13.83 -1.99
N TRP A 63 0.09 13.01 -0.99
CA TRP A 63 1.07 12.51 -0.02
C TRP A 63 2.10 11.56 -0.64
N ASP A 64 1.65 10.67 -1.54
CA ASP A 64 2.56 9.76 -2.23
C ASP A 64 3.54 10.53 -3.13
N ILE A 65 3.03 11.48 -3.92
CA ILE A 65 3.83 12.27 -4.87
C ILE A 65 4.80 13.21 -4.16
N GLU A 66 4.36 13.89 -3.10
CA GLU A 66 5.15 14.94 -2.45
C GLU A 66 6.09 14.42 -1.36
N VAL A 67 5.80 13.25 -0.76
CA VAL A 67 6.53 12.76 0.41
C VAL A 67 7.14 11.38 0.14
N VAL A 68 6.33 10.38 -0.18
CA VAL A 68 6.80 8.98 -0.25
C VAL A 68 7.70 8.75 -1.47
N GLN A 69 7.28 9.17 -2.66
CA GLN A 69 8.05 8.96 -3.90
C GLN A 69 9.42 9.67 -3.89
N PRO A 70 9.57 10.92 -3.42
CA PRO A 70 10.88 11.56 -3.31
C PRO A 70 11.83 10.81 -2.36
N LEU A 71 11.34 10.38 -1.18
CA LEU A 71 12.14 9.62 -0.23
C LEU A 71 12.60 8.28 -0.81
N ARG A 72 11.66 7.56 -1.45
CA ARG A 72 11.94 6.29 -2.11
C ARG A 72 12.95 6.44 -3.24
N THR A 73 12.79 7.47 -4.06
CA THR A 73 13.69 7.80 -5.17
C THR A 73 15.10 8.06 -4.64
N LEU A 74 15.23 8.89 -3.60
CA LEU A 74 16.52 9.20 -2.98
C LEU A 74 17.19 7.93 -2.41
N ARG A 75 16.45 7.11 -1.68
CA ARG A 75 16.94 5.83 -1.14
C ARG A 75 17.43 4.88 -2.24
N MET A 76 16.73 4.83 -3.38
CA MET A 76 17.08 3.98 -4.50
C MET A 76 18.31 4.49 -5.25
N GLN A 77 18.40 5.80 -5.51
CA GLN A 77 19.56 6.44 -6.15
C GLN A 77 20.85 6.23 -5.35
N TRP A 78 20.77 6.22 -4.02
CA TRP A 78 21.94 6.02 -3.16
C TRP A 78 22.37 4.55 -3.00
N LYS A 79 21.57 3.58 -3.48
CA LYS A 79 21.81 2.15 -3.24
C LYS A 79 23.22 1.69 -3.66
N ALA A 80 23.66 2.06 -4.86
CA ALA A 80 24.97 1.65 -5.38
C ALA A 80 26.13 2.36 -4.66
N ARG A 81 26.02 3.67 -4.46
CA ARG A 81 27.06 4.49 -3.82
C ARG A 81 27.25 4.16 -2.33
N ALA A 82 26.19 3.75 -1.64
CA ALA A 82 26.23 3.36 -0.24
C ALA A 82 26.98 2.04 0.02
N LEU A 83 27.41 1.32 -1.02
CA LEU A 83 28.28 0.15 -0.87
C LEU A 83 29.70 0.54 -0.46
N ASP A 84 30.19 1.65 -1.01
CA ASP A 84 31.57 2.11 -0.83
C ASP A 84 31.69 3.30 0.13
N ASP A 85 30.56 3.95 0.47
CA ASP A 85 30.49 5.12 1.36
C ASP A 85 29.65 4.83 2.62
N GLY A 86 30.33 4.64 3.74
CA GLY A 86 29.70 4.34 5.03
C GLY A 86 28.87 5.49 5.61
N VAL A 87 29.23 6.75 5.32
CA VAL A 87 28.43 7.91 5.76
C VAL A 87 27.13 7.95 4.97
N LEU A 88 27.22 7.78 3.65
CA LEU A 88 26.04 7.72 2.78
C LEU A 88 25.15 6.52 3.12
N LYS A 89 25.72 5.38 3.52
CA LYS A 89 24.97 4.23 4.02
C LYS A 89 24.13 4.60 5.25
N GLY A 90 24.72 5.27 6.24
CA GLY A 90 23.99 5.73 7.43
C GLY A 90 22.87 6.71 7.09
N MET A 91 23.13 7.67 6.18
CA MET A 91 22.09 8.59 5.71
C MET A 91 20.97 7.86 4.96
N ARG A 92 21.30 6.86 4.14
CA ARG A 92 20.31 6.05 3.42
C ARG A 92 19.41 5.26 4.38
N GLU A 93 19.95 4.77 5.49
CA GLU A 93 19.16 4.11 6.54
C GLU A 93 18.19 5.08 7.22
N GLN A 94 18.60 6.33 7.47
CA GLN A 94 17.71 7.38 7.99
C GLN A 94 16.59 7.74 7.00
N VAL A 95 16.92 7.87 5.70
CA VAL A 95 15.91 8.10 4.64
C VAL A 95 14.92 6.93 4.58
N LYS A 96 15.40 5.68 4.70
CA LYS A 96 14.52 4.49 4.76
C LYS A 96 13.56 4.56 5.95
N ALA A 97 14.05 4.95 7.12
CA ALA A 97 13.20 5.10 8.31
C ALA A 97 12.12 6.18 8.11
N LEU A 98 12.49 7.31 7.51
CA LEU A 98 11.56 8.40 7.21
C LEU A 98 10.53 7.99 6.14
N GLU A 99 10.92 7.24 5.11
CA GLU A 99 10.00 6.66 4.12
C GLU A 99 8.96 5.77 4.81
N LEU A 100 9.41 4.88 5.69
CA LEU A 100 8.51 3.98 6.43
C LEU A 100 7.54 4.74 7.34
N GLU A 101 8.00 5.81 7.99
CA GLU A 101 7.14 6.67 8.80
C GLU A 101 6.10 7.42 7.95
N ALA A 102 6.49 7.88 6.76
CA ALA A 102 5.58 8.51 5.82
C ALA A 102 4.50 7.53 5.31
N GLU A 103 4.87 6.28 5.02
CA GLU A 103 3.93 5.20 4.66
C GLU A 103 2.98 4.86 5.81
N ARG A 104 3.50 4.74 7.04
CA ARG A 104 2.67 4.51 8.24
C ARG A 104 1.67 5.65 8.45
N THR A 105 2.09 6.89 8.23
CA THR A 105 1.21 8.07 8.33
C THR A 105 0.09 8.01 7.28
N LEU A 106 0.41 7.62 6.05
CA LEU A 106 -0.59 7.43 5.00
C LEU A 106 -1.61 6.36 5.39
N LEU A 107 -1.15 5.20 5.86
CA LEU A 107 -2.03 4.12 6.32
C LEU A 107 -2.94 4.58 7.48
N SER A 108 -2.40 5.31 8.46
CA SER A 108 -3.22 5.85 9.55
C SER A 108 -4.31 6.81 9.07
N ARG A 109 -4.01 7.67 8.08
CA ARG A 109 -5.01 8.57 7.48
C ARG A 109 -6.08 7.81 6.71
N LEU A 110 -5.68 6.81 5.92
CA LEU A 110 -6.58 5.93 5.18
C LEU A 110 -7.52 5.17 6.13
N GLU A 111 -6.97 4.61 7.21
CA GLU A 111 -7.74 3.95 8.27
C GLU A 111 -8.77 4.89 8.87
N GLY A 112 -8.39 6.12 9.23
CA GLY A 112 -9.29 7.09 9.84
C GLY A 112 -10.54 7.39 9.00
N ILE A 113 -10.39 7.57 7.67
CA ILE A 113 -11.55 7.82 6.80
C ILE A 113 -12.35 6.55 6.49
N ALA A 114 -11.69 5.39 6.48
CA ALA A 114 -12.31 4.12 6.14
C ALA A 114 -12.91 3.37 7.35
N GLN A 115 -12.64 3.84 8.57
CA GLN A 115 -13.12 3.21 9.80
C GLN A 115 -14.66 3.19 9.88
N VAL A 116 -15.30 4.25 9.36
CA VAL A 116 -16.76 4.44 9.39
C VAL A 116 -17.51 3.66 8.30
N TRP A 117 -16.81 2.99 7.38
CA TRP A 117 -17.45 2.27 6.28
C TRP A 117 -17.90 0.87 6.70
N GLY A 118 -19.20 0.61 6.54
CA GLY A 118 -19.83 -0.69 6.81
C GLY A 118 -20.15 -1.51 5.56
N ARG A 119 -20.78 -2.67 5.81
CA ARG A 119 -21.34 -3.56 4.78
C ARG A 119 -22.57 -2.90 4.14
N SER A 120 -22.60 -2.84 2.81
CA SER A 120 -23.75 -2.47 1.98
C SER A 120 -24.04 -3.56 0.95
N GLY A 121 -25.32 -3.89 0.75
CA GLY A 121 -25.78 -5.03 -0.05
C GLY A 121 -25.74 -4.87 -1.57
N ALA A 122 -25.29 -3.72 -2.10
CA ALA A 122 -25.14 -3.53 -3.55
C ALA A 122 -23.75 -4.02 -4.00
N GLY A 123 -23.72 -4.79 -5.09
CA GLY A 123 -22.56 -5.54 -5.58
C GLY A 123 -21.24 -4.78 -5.46
N SER A 124 -20.34 -5.31 -4.63
CA SER A 124 -19.03 -4.71 -4.42
C SER A 124 -18.17 -4.97 -5.65
N ILE A 125 -17.72 -3.90 -6.30
CA ILE A 125 -16.47 -3.96 -7.07
C ILE A 125 -15.39 -4.47 -6.09
N GLY A 126 -14.42 -5.24 -6.55
CA GLY A 126 -13.28 -5.60 -5.70
C GLY A 126 -12.45 -4.34 -5.42
N TRP A 127 -12.06 -4.12 -4.16
CA TRP A 127 -11.29 -2.93 -3.80
C TRP A 127 -9.98 -2.87 -4.58
N LEU A 128 -9.35 -4.02 -4.81
CA LEU A 128 -8.10 -4.07 -5.57
C LEU A 128 -8.28 -3.60 -7.01
N GLU A 129 -9.33 -3.99 -7.71
CA GLU A 129 -9.58 -3.55 -9.09
C GLU A 129 -9.89 -2.06 -9.13
N ALA A 130 -10.71 -1.57 -8.20
CA ALA A 130 -11.05 -0.14 -8.12
C ALA A 130 -9.81 0.72 -7.85
N LEU A 131 -8.89 0.26 -6.98
CA LEU A 131 -7.73 1.03 -6.56
C LEU A 131 -6.52 0.88 -7.48
N ALA A 132 -6.33 -0.30 -8.10
CA ALA A 132 -5.26 -0.52 -9.08
C ALA A 132 -5.59 0.06 -10.47
N GLY A 133 -6.87 0.35 -10.75
CA GLY A 133 -7.29 0.97 -12.01
C GLY A 133 -6.84 0.17 -13.23
N SER A 134 -6.25 0.85 -14.21
CA SER A 134 -5.76 0.21 -15.46
C SER A 134 -4.66 -0.83 -15.23
N ALA A 135 -3.89 -0.71 -14.14
CA ALA A 135 -2.84 -1.67 -13.79
C ALA A 135 -3.41 -3.02 -13.32
N ALA A 136 -4.68 -3.07 -12.92
CA ALA A 136 -5.32 -4.28 -12.40
C ALA A 136 -5.30 -5.42 -13.43
N ASN A 137 -5.62 -5.13 -14.69
CA ASN A 137 -5.73 -6.16 -15.74
C ASN A 137 -4.39 -6.80 -16.10
N LEU A 138 -3.32 -6.02 -16.04
CA LEU A 138 -1.95 -6.41 -16.39
C LEU A 138 -1.26 -7.16 -15.24
N ASN A 139 -1.71 -6.96 -14.01
CA ASN A 139 -1.08 -7.50 -12.80
C ASN A 139 -2.04 -8.37 -11.99
N ARG A 140 -2.97 -9.07 -12.66
CA ARG A 140 -3.98 -9.92 -12.00
C ARG A 140 -3.37 -10.98 -11.09
N ASP A 141 -2.26 -11.58 -11.49
CA ASP A 141 -1.58 -12.59 -10.68
C ASP A 141 -1.02 -11.99 -9.38
N ALA A 142 -0.42 -10.80 -9.46
CA ALA A 142 0.06 -10.08 -8.28
C ALA A 142 -1.09 -9.70 -7.33
N LEU A 143 -2.20 -9.19 -7.87
CA LEU A 143 -3.41 -8.91 -7.07
C LEU A 143 -3.98 -10.17 -6.42
N GLN A 144 -3.95 -11.31 -7.12
CA GLN A 144 -4.41 -12.58 -6.58
C GLN A 144 -3.51 -13.08 -5.43
N VAL A 145 -2.18 -12.95 -5.56
CA VAL A 145 -1.24 -13.27 -4.47
C VAL A 145 -1.57 -12.44 -3.23
N LEU A 146 -1.82 -11.14 -3.40
CA LEU A 146 -2.20 -10.25 -2.31
C LEU A 146 -3.51 -10.66 -1.63
N ARG A 147 -4.53 -11.08 -2.39
CA ARG A 147 -5.80 -11.58 -1.82
C ARG A 147 -5.63 -12.85 -1.02
N VAL A 148 -4.91 -13.83 -1.58
CA VAL A 148 -4.67 -15.12 -0.90
C VAL A 148 -3.90 -14.89 0.40
N ALA A 149 -2.92 -13.98 0.37
CA ALA A 149 -2.19 -13.54 1.53
C ALA A 149 -3.14 -12.91 2.57
N ALA A 150 -4.01 -11.97 2.20
CA ALA A 150 -4.91 -11.32 3.16
C ALA A 150 -5.93 -12.25 3.84
N ILE A 151 -6.44 -13.28 3.14
CA ILE A 151 -7.48 -14.19 3.65
C ILE A 151 -6.95 -15.15 4.73
N SER A 152 -5.66 -15.45 4.71
CA SER A 152 -5.03 -16.39 5.65
C SER A 152 -4.64 -15.72 6.99
N THR A 153 -5.36 -14.68 7.42
CA THR A 153 -5.14 -13.89 8.66
C THR A 153 -6.22 -14.22 9.69
#